data_AF-A0A522JX12-F1
#
_entry.id   AF-A0A522JX12-F1
#
_cell.length_a   1.000
_cell.length_b   1.000
_cell.length_c   1.000
_cell.angle_alpha   90.00
_cell.angle_beta   90.00
_cell.angle_gamma   90.00
#
_symmetry.space_group_name_H-M   'P 1'
#
loop_
_entity.id
_entity.type
_entity.pdbx_description
1 polymer ?
#
loop_
_entity_poly.entity_id
_entity_poly.type
_entity_poly.pdbx_seq_one_letter_code
_entity_poly.pdbx_strand_id
1 'polypeptide(L)' 'MSTTPHHDDFAKVLAAALEVQPDQQRAEIFIKIEPIAAFGGRTLLQLVAEGRTDAAISYLESISSGFEG' A
#
# COMPACT_ATOMS: atom_id res chain seq x y z
N MET A 1 15.60 6.35 -15.18
CA MET A 1 14.56 6.49 -14.14
C MET A 1 14.83 5.41 -13.11
N SER A 2 15.62 5.72 -12.10
CA SER A 2 16.09 4.77 -11.09
C SER A 2 15.44 5.12 -9.77
N THR A 3 14.28 4.53 -9.48
CA THR A 3 13.67 4.67 -8.16
C THR A 3 14.23 3.56 -7.29
N THR A 4 15.39 3.79 -6.69
CA THR A 4 15.88 2.98 -5.57
C THR A 4 14.79 2.98 -4.50
N PRO A 5 14.24 1.85 -4.03
CA PRO A 5 13.28 1.85 -2.94
C PRO A 5 13.95 2.47 -1.73
N HIS A 6 13.49 3.66 -1.33
CA HIS A 6 13.99 4.34 -0.15
C HIS A 6 13.28 3.74 1.06
N HIS A 7 13.96 3.67 2.20
CA HIS A 7 13.37 3.19 3.45
C HIS A 7 12.05 3.93 3.78
N ASP A 8 11.92 5.17 3.31
CA ASP A 8 10.74 6.02 3.40
C ASP A 8 9.51 5.53 2.63
N ASP A 9 9.65 4.68 1.60
CA ASP A 9 8.51 4.27 0.77
C ASP A 9 7.50 3.42 1.55
N PHE A 10 7.99 2.54 2.42
CA PHE A 10 7.12 1.77 3.31
C PHE A 10 6.41 2.68 4.32
N ALA A 11 7.11 3.68 4.87
CA ALA A 11 6.54 4.62 5.83
C ALA A 11 5.40 5.44 5.22
N LYS A 12 5.53 5.86 3.95
CA LYS A 12 4.46 6.55 3.21
C LYS A 12 3.24 5.67 3.00
N VAL A 13 3.45 4.42 2.60
CA VAL A 13 2.34 3.46 2.41
C VAL A 13 1.67 3.12 3.73
N LEU A 14 2.43 3.00 4.83
CA LEU A 14 1.87 2.80 6.17
C LEU A 14 1.02 3.99 6.61
N ALA A 15 1.47 5.22 6.37
CA ALA A 15 0.69 6.42 6.68
C ALA A 15 -0.66 6.43 5.94
N ALA A 16 -0.66 6.17 4.63
CA ALA A 16 -1.89 6.08 3.84
C ALA A 16 -2.79 4.90 4.29
N ALA A 17 -2.19 3.76 4.67
CA ALA A 17 -2.95 2.61 5.13
C ALA A 17 -3.62 2.85 6.49
N LEU A 18 -3.01 3.67 7.36
CA LEU A 18 -3.60 4.08 8.63
C LEU A 18 -4.83 4.97 8.47
N GLU A 19 -4.96 5.69 7.35
CA GLU A 19 -6.17 6.45 7.03
C GLU A 19 -7.35 5.53 6.69
N VAL A 20 -7.07 4.37 6.08
CA VAL A 20 -8.06 3.33 5.77
C VAL A 20 -8.34 2.43 6.98
N GLN A 21 -7.30 2.08 7.72
CA GLN A 21 -7.32 1.15 8.85
C GLN A 21 -6.53 1.76 10.02
N PRO A 22 -7.20 2.46 10.96
CA PRO A 22 -6.52 3.18 12.05
C PRO A 22 -5.73 2.30 13.02
N ASP A 23 -6.00 0.99 13.07
CA ASP A 23 -5.21 0.06 13.87
C ASP A 23 -3.90 -0.29 13.14
N GLN A 24 -2.77 0.10 13.72
CA GLN A 24 -1.46 -0.09 13.12
C GLN A 24 -1.14 -1.57 12.83
N GLN A 25 -1.48 -2.49 13.73
CA GLN A 25 -1.20 -3.91 13.50
C GLN A 25 -2.00 -4.43 12.31
N ARG A 26 -3.28 -4.03 12.21
CA ARG A 26 -4.15 -4.38 11.07
C ARG A 26 -3.67 -3.74 9.78
N ALA A 27 -3.23 -2.48 9.79
CA ALA A 27 -2.66 -1.82 8.61
C ALA A 27 -1.39 -2.52 8.13
N GLU A 28 -0.50 -2.92 9.04
CA GLU A 28 0.70 -3.66 8.68
C GLU A 28 0.38 -5.05 8.10
N ILE A 29 -0.61 -5.76 8.67
CA ILE A 29 -1.09 -7.04 8.12
C ILE A 29 -1.64 -6.82 6.71
N PHE A 30 -2.47 -5.81 6.51
CA PHE A 30 -3.03 -5.47 5.21
C PHE A 30 -1.92 -5.22 4.17
N ILE A 31 -0.92 -4.41 4.50
CA ILE A 31 0.20 -4.11 3.59
C ILE A 31 1.00 -5.36 3.23
N LYS A 32 1.26 -6.22 4.21
CA LYS A 32 2.22 -7.34 4.10
C LYS A 32 1.59 -8.62 3.55
N ILE A 33 0.32 -8.86 3.85
CA ILE A 33 -0.32 -10.18 3.69
C ILE A 33 -1.48 -10.13 2.70
N GLU A 34 -2.29 -9.07 2.68
CA GLU A 34 -3.52 -9.06 1.88
C GLU A 34 -3.22 -8.95 0.37
N PRO A 35 -3.67 -9.93 -0.44
CA PRO A 35 -3.48 -9.90 -1.87
C PRO A 35 -4.50 -8.95 -2.52
N ILE A 36 -4.03 -8.07 -3.39
CA ILE A 36 -4.90 -7.11 -4.07
C ILE A 36 -5.24 -7.59 -5.48
N ALA A 37 -6.53 -7.82 -5.72
CA ALA A 37 -7.05 -8.29 -7.01
C ALA A 37 -6.68 -7.36 -8.17
N ALA A 38 -6.79 -6.04 -7.98
CA ALA A 38 -6.43 -5.03 -8.99
C ALA A 38 -4.97 -5.08 -9.44
N PHE A 39 -4.08 -5.69 -8.63
CA PHE A 39 -2.66 -5.84 -8.94
C PHE A 39 -2.25 -7.29 -9.24
N GLY A 40 -3.22 -8.14 -9.60
CA GLY A 40 -2.98 -9.54 -9.94
C GLY A 40 -2.60 -10.39 -8.73
N GLY A 41 -3.16 -10.08 -7.55
CA GLY A 41 -2.92 -10.82 -6.31
C GLY A 41 -1.66 -10.41 -5.55
N ARG A 42 -1.00 -9.32 -5.96
CA ARG A 42 0.15 -8.77 -5.23
C ARG A 42 -0.27 -8.02 -3.97
N THR A 43 0.59 -8.04 -2.96
CA THR A 43 0.43 -7.22 -1.74
C THR A 43 1.01 -5.81 -1.95
N LEU A 44 0.63 -4.86 -1.10
CA LEU A 44 1.19 -3.49 -1.16
C LEU A 44 2.70 -3.50 -0.90
N LEU A 45 3.18 -4.38 0.00
CA LEU A 45 4.63 -4.53 0.24
C LEU A 45 5.37 -4.96 -1.04
N GLN A 46 4.79 -5.87 -1.83
CA GLN A 46 5.37 -6.29 -3.10
C GLN A 46 5.42 -5.13 -4.09
N LEU A 47 4.37 -4.30 -4.16
CA LEU A 47 4.38 -3.11 -5.01
C LEU A 47 5.47 -2.11 -4.63
N VAL A 48 5.68 -1.87 -3.32
CA VAL A 48 6.78 -1.02 -2.83
C VAL A 48 8.14 -1.61 -3.22
N ALA A 49 8.34 -2.92 -3.06
CA ALA A 49 9.58 -3.59 -3.44
C ALA A 49 9.85 -3.52 -4.96
N GLU A 50 8.80 -3.45 -5.77
CA GLU A 50 8.87 -3.25 -7.22
C GLU A 50 9.08 -1.76 -7.64
N GLY A 51 9.19 -0.84 -6.68
CA GLY A 51 9.28 0.61 -6.94
C GLY A 51 7.97 1.26 -7.38
N ARG A 52 6.84 0.58 -7.16
CA ARG A 52 5.48 1.01 -7.51
C ARG A 52 4.75 1.63 -6.31
N THR A 53 5.46 2.35 -5.45
CA THR A 53 4.93 2.99 -4.23
C THR A 53 3.73 3.91 -4.52
N ASP A 54 3.80 4.68 -5.60
CA ASP A 54 2.74 5.62 -6.01
C ASP A 54 1.42 4.90 -6.32
N ALA A 55 1.49 3.73 -6.98
CA ALA A 55 0.32 2.91 -7.26
C ALA A 55 -0.28 2.29 -5.98
N ALA A 56 0.56 1.95 -4.99
CA ALA A 56 0.10 1.46 -3.69
C ALA A 56 -0.64 2.55 -2.91
N ILE A 57 -0.11 3.78 -2.89
CA ILE A 57 -0.74 4.94 -2.24
C ILE A 57 -2.07 5.27 -2.93
N SER A 58 -2.08 5.39 -4.26
CA SER A 58 -3.30 5.70 -5.03
C SER A 58 -4.43 4.69 -4.77
N TYR A 59 -4.09 3.42 -4.60
CA TYR A 59 -5.06 2.38 -4.25
C TYR A 59 -5.65 2.60 -2.85
N LEU A 60 -4.82 2.90 -1.85
CA LEU A 60 -5.28 3.20 -0.49
C LEU A 60 -6.18 4.45 -0.44
N GLU A 61 -5.79 5.50 -1.17
CA GLU A 61 -6.59 6.73 -1.31
C GLU A 61 -7.95 6.45 -1.96
N SER A 62 -8.01 5.54 -2.95
CA SER A 62 -9.28 5.13 -3.54
C SER A 62 -10.19 4.46 -2.50
N ILE A 63 -9.65 3.56 -1.67
CA ILE A 63 -10.43 2.89 -0.62
C ILE A 63 -10.95 3.91 0.41
N SER A 64 -10.10 4.83 0.88
CA SER A 64 -10.48 5.89 1.82
C SER A 64 -11.59 6.79 1.26
N SER A 65 -11.60 7.01 -0.06
CA SER A 65 -12.62 7.81 -0.75
C SER A 65 -13.95 7.08 -0.97
N GLY A 66 -14.10 5.85 -0.45
CA GLY A 66 -15.31 5.04 -0.58
C GLY A 66 -15.33 4.11 -1.80
N PHE A 67 -14.18 3.86 -2.43
CA PHE A 67 -14.07 2.80 -3.44
C PHE A 67 -13.91 1.44 -2.73
N GLU A 68 -15.02 0.71 -2.59
CA GLU A 68 -14.96 -0.72 -2.33
C GLU A 68 -14.61 -1.42 -3.66
N GLY A 69 -13.45 -2.09 -3.68
CA GLY A 69 -12.79 -2.61 -4.89
C GLY A 69 -13.59 -3.59 -5.73
#